data_AF-A0A1V6ATY1-F1
#
_entry.id   AF-A0A1V6ATY1-F1
#
_cell.length_a   1.000
_cell.length_b   1.000
_cell.length_c   1.000
_cell.angle_alpha   90.00
_cell.angle_beta   90.00
_cell.angle_gamma   90.00
#
_symmetry.space_group_name_H-M   'P 1'
#
loop_
_entity.id
_entity.type
_entity.pdbx_description
1 polymer ?
#
loop_
_entity_poly.entity_id
_entity_poly.type
_entity_poly.pdbx_seq_one_letter_code
_entity_poly.pdbx_strand_id
1 'polypeptide(L)'
;MTSIEAIYEIESDLHDLQPYLHSKSALVSKRAQGKYEQLVDRYFREHGLIVNPEQRSDCLHDDRYFLNLLEVTRNSYYFDSECSP
;
A
#
# COMPACT_ATOMS: atom_id res chain seq x y z
N MET A 1 9.81 14.46 -0.50
CA MET A 1 8.64 13.70 -0.04
C MET A 1 9.05 12.95 1.21
N THR A 2 8.28 13.11 2.27
CA THR A 2 8.46 12.37 3.52
C THR A 2 7.89 10.97 3.37
N SER A 3 8.32 10.03 4.22
CA SER A 3 7.78 8.68 4.20
C SER A 3 6.26 8.67 4.47
N ILE A 4 5.75 9.56 5.32
CA ILE A 4 4.31 9.63 5.59
C ILE A 4 3.51 10.17 4.39
N GLU A 5 4.03 11.15 3.64
CA GLU A 5 3.40 11.63 2.40
C GLU A 5 3.28 10.51 1.36
N ALA A 6 4.31 9.66 1.25
CA ALA A 6 4.28 8.54 0.33
C ALA A 6 3.16 7.53 0.63
N ILE A 7 2.82 7.30 1.91
CA ILE A 7 1.68 6.45 2.28
C ILE A 7 0.37 7.02 1.75
N TYR A 8 0.15 8.33 1.91
CA TYR A 8 -1.06 8.98 1.41
C TYR A 8 -1.18 8.93 -0.11
N GLU A 9 -0.06 9.06 -0.84
CA GLU A 9 -0.07 8.88 -2.29
C GLU A 9 -0.44 7.46 -2.69
N ILE A 10 0.17 6.45 -2.05
CA ILE A 10 -0.10 5.04 -2.33
C ILE A 10 -1.57 4.71 -2.02
N GLU A 11 -2.11 5.22 -0.91
CA GLU A 11 -3.52 5.06 -0.53
C GLU A 11 -4.47 5.71 -1.55
N SER A 12 -4.15 6.93 -2.01
CA SER A 12 -4.93 7.62 -3.05
C SER A 12 -4.91 6.84 -4.37
N ASP A 13 -3.74 6.42 -4.84
CA ASP A 13 -3.59 5.64 -6.07
C ASP A 13 -4.34 4.30 -5.98
N LEU A 14 -4.34 3.66 -4.80
CA LEU A 14 -5.06 2.42 -4.56
C LEU A 14 -6.58 2.62 -4.62
N HIS A 15 -7.09 3.68 -4.00
CA HIS A 15 -8.52 4.01 -4.06
C HIS A 15 -9.01 4.27 -5.49
N ASP A 16 -8.22 4.96 -6.30
CA ASP A 16 -8.51 5.17 -7.72
C ASP A 16 -8.47 3.85 -8.51
N LEU A 17 -7.65 2.90 -8.09
CA LEU A 17 -7.45 1.62 -8.77
C LEU A 17 -8.50 0.56 -8.42
N GLN A 18 -9.02 0.56 -7.19
CA GLN A 18 -9.97 -0.43 -6.66
C GLN A 18 -11.16 -0.77 -7.57
N PRO A 19 -11.86 0.21 -8.19
CA PRO A 19 -12.98 -0.07 -9.08
C PRO A 19 -12.60 -0.94 -10.30
N TYR A 20 -11.33 -0.90 -10.70
CA TYR A 20 -10.83 -1.60 -11.89
C TYR A 20 -10.32 -3.01 -11.57
N LEU A 21 -9.91 -3.29 -10.33
CA LEU A 21 -9.45 -4.63 -9.91
C LEU A 21 -10.53 -5.69 -10.11
N HIS A 22 -11.78 -5.32 -9.84
CA HIS A 22 -12.94 -6.20 -10.01
C HIS A 22 -13.74 -5.94 -11.30
N SER A 23 -13.12 -5.29 -12.29
CA SER A 23 -13.77 -5.03 -13.58
C SER A 23 -14.18 -6.33 -14.27
N LYS A 24 -15.36 -6.33 -14.90
CA LYS A 24 -15.82 -7.46 -15.75
C LYS A 24 -14.93 -7.66 -16.97
N SER A 25 -14.18 -6.64 -17.38
CA SER A 25 -13.23 -6.75 -18.49
C SER A 25 -11.92 -7.34 -18.00
N ALA A 26 -11.60 -8.56 -18.44
CA ALA A 26 -10.36 -9.25 -18.09
C ALA A 26 -9.09 -8.45 -18.44
N LEU A 27 -9.13 -7.65 -19.51
CA LEU A 27 -8.01 -6.78 -19.88
C LEU A 27 -7.84 -5.62 -18.91
N VAL A 28 -8.96 -5.04 -18.44
CA VAL A 28 -8.94 -3.94 -17.47
C VAL A 28 -8.51 -4.44 -16.11
N SER A 29 -9.08 -5.55 -15.63
CA SER A 29 -8.70 -6.13 -14.34
C SER A 29 -7.24 -6.60 -14.32
N LYS A 30 -6.75 -7.23 -15.39
CA LYS A 30 -5.33 -7.61 -15.49
C LYS A 30 -4.38 -6.40 -15.47
N ARG A 31 -4.74 -5.30 -16.15
CA ARG A 31 -3.93 -4.07 -16.11
C ARG A 31 -4.00 -3.40 -14.76
N ALA A 32 -5.16 -3.40 -14.11
CA ALA A 32 -5.32 -2.88 -12.77
C ALA A 32 -4.49 -3.68 -11.77
N GLN A 33 -4.50 -5.01 -11.85
CA GLN A 33 -3.67 -5.88 -11.04
C GLN A 33 -2.18 -5.56 -11.19
N GLY A 34 -1.70 -5.34 -12.42
CA GLY A 34 -0.30 -4.96 -12.63
C GLY A 34 0.09 -3.61 -12.00
N LYS A 35 -0.83 -2.64 -11.97
CA LYS A 35 -0.61 -1.38 -11.24
C LYS A 35 -0.65 -1.58 -9.73
N TYR A 36 -1.53 -2.45 -9.25
CA TYR A 36 -1.65 -2.79 -7.84
C TYR A 36 -0.36 -3.42 -7.31
N GLU A 37 0.19 -4.39 -8.06
CA GLU A 37 1.50 -4.99 -7.77
C GLU A 37 2.61 -3.94 -7.69
N GLN A 38 2.60 -2.94 -8.57
CA GLN A 38 3.58 -1.83 -8.53
C GLN A 38 3.42 -0.95 -7.29
N LEU A 39 2.19 -0.69 -6.84
CA LEU A 39 1.92 0.06 -5.60
C LEU A 39 2.42 -0.71 -4.37
N VAL A 40 2.14 -2.01 -4.31
CA VAL A 40 2.67 -2.89 -3.26
C VAL A 40 4.20 -2.87 -3.28
N ASP A 41 4.83 -3.03 -4.44
CA ASP A 41 6.29 -3.00 -4.56
C ASP A 41 6.91 -1.66 -4.16
N ARG A 42 6.26 -0.55 -4.52
CA ARG A 42 6.66 0.80 -4.08
C ARG A 42 6.61 0.89 -2.56
N TYR A 43 5.50 0.46 -1.95
CA TYR A 43 5.32 0.47 -0.50
C TYR A 43 6.42 -0.30 0.24
N PHE A 44 6.68 -1.56 -0.15
CA PHE A 44 7.72 -2.36 0.51
C PHE A 44 9.14 -1.83 0.27
N ARG A 45 9.38 -1.16 -0.86
CA ARG A 45 10.67 -0.51 -1.13
C ARG A 45 10.88 0.73 -0.23
N GLU A 46 9.83 1.53 -0.04
CA GLU A 46 9.91 2.79 0.70
C GLU A 46 9.80 2.59 2.22
N HIS A 47 9.10 1.54 2.67
CA HIS A 47 8.80 1.28 4.08
C HIS A 47 9.39 -0.02 4.64
N GLY A 48 10.24 -0.73 3.89
CA GLY A 48 10.78 -2.05 4.22
C GLY A 48 11.55 -2.17 5.54
N LEU A 49 11.90 -1.06 6.20
CA LEU A 49 12.48 -1.06 7.55
C LEU A 49 11.43 -1.25 8.65
N ILE A 50 10.16 -0.94 8.36
CA ILE A 50 9.04 -0.96 9.31
C ILE A 50 8.16 -2.19 9.06
N VAL A 51 8.06 -2.65 7.81
CA VAL A 51 7.15 -3.73 7.39
C VAL A 51 7.89 -5.04 7.19
N ASN A 52 7.25 -6.17 7.55
CA ASN A 52 7.85 -7.49 7.35
C ASN A 52 7.70 -7.92 5.87
N PRO A 53 8.78 -8.29 5.16
CA PRO A 53 8.73 -8.73 3.76
C PRO A 53 7.74 -9.87 3.49
N GLU A 54 7.46 -10.73 4.48
CA GLU A 54 6.50 -11.84 4.35
C GLU A 54 5.07 -11.34 4.08
N GLN A 55 4.71 -10.16 4.61
CA GLN A 55 3.40 -9.54 4.44
C GLN A 55 3.14 -9.11 2.99
N ARG A 56 4.19 -9.02 2.16
CA ARG A 56 4.05 -8.67 0.74
C ARG A 56 3.16 -9.67 0.01
N SER A 57 3.29 -10.95 0.32
CA SER A 57 2.43 -11.97 -0.28
C SER A 57 0.97 -11.74 0.08
N ASP A 58 0.68 -11.44 1.34
CA ASP A 58 -0.68 -11.20 1.82
C ASP A 58 -1.31 -9.97 1.13
N CYS A 59 -0.55 -8.88 0.97
CA CYS A 59 -0.98 -7.72 0.21
C CYS A 59 -1.35 -8.07 -1.23
N LEU A 60 -0.60 -8.94 -1.91
CA LEU A 60 -0.89 -9.30 -3.31
C LEU A 60 -2.21 -10.08 -3.48
N HIS A 61 -2.72 -10.71 -2.41
CA HIS A 61 -3.94 -11.52 -2.44
C HIS A 61 -5.16 -10.79 -1.88
N ASP A 62 -4.96 -9.80 -0.99
CA ASP A 62 -6.05 -9.08 -0.31
C ASP A 62 -5.76 -7.57 -0.27
N ASP A 63 -6.55 -6.80 -1.02
CA ASP A 63 -6.45 -5.34 -1.10
C ASP A 63 -6.85 -4.65 0.20
N ARG A 64 -7.73 -5.27 1.00
CA ARG A 64 -8.12 -4.76 2.32
C ARG A 64 -7.01 -4.98 3.33
N TYR A 65 -6.29 -6.09 3.24
CA TYR A 65 -5.09 -6.31 4.03
C TYR A 65 -4.05 -5.21 3.75
N PHE A 66 -3.85 -4.87 2.48
CA PHE A 66 -2.91 -3.80 2.12
C PHE A 66 -3.34 -2.42 2.65
N LEU A 67 -4.63 -2.05 2.55
CA LEU A 67 -5.16 -0.82 3.15
C LEU A 67 -4.93 -0.75 4.66
N ASN A 68 -5.21 -1.84 5.38
CA ASN A 68 -4.96 -1.91 6.82
C ASN A 68 -3.46 -1.78 7.14
N LEU A 69 -2.58 -2.34 6.31
CA LEU A 69 -1.14 -2.24 6.50
C LEU A 69 -0.63 -0.80 6.29
N LEU A 70 -1.19 -0.05 5.34
CA LEU A 70 -0.90 1.38 5.16
C LEU A 70 -1.29 2.20 6.39
N GLU A 71 -2.45 1.91 6.99
CA GLU A 71 -2.90 2.56 8.23
C GLU A 71 -1.97 2.26 9.42
N VAL A 72 -1.58 1.00 9.60
CA VAL A 72 -0.66 0.58 10.67
C VAL A 72 0.69 1.29 10.54
N THR A 73 1.25 1.37 9.33
CA THR A 73 2.54 2.03 9.09
C THR A 73 2.43 3.55 9.22
N ARG A 74 1.30 4.15 8.86
CA ARG A 74 1.04 5.56 9.17
C ARG A 74 1.06 5.81 10.69
N ASN A 75 0.42 4.94 11.46
CA ASN A 75 0.38 5.07 12.91
C ASN A 75 1.78 4.95 13.53
N SER A 76 2.66 4.09 13.01
CA SER A 76 4.04 3.99 13.51
C SER A 76 4.82 5.30 13.39
N TYR A 77 4.63 6.06 12.30
CA TYR A 77 5.26 7.37 12.14
C TYR A 77 4.75 8.41 13.14
N TYR A 78 3.49 8.33 13.57
CA TYR A 78 2.96 9.21 14.62
C TYR A 78 3.47 8.83 16.00
N PHE A 79 3.55 7.54 16.33
CA PHE A 79 4.09 7.05 17.60
C PHE A 79 5.58 7.39 17.79
N ASP A 80 6.38 7.34 16.72
CA ASP A 80 7.78 7.77 16.77
C ASP A 80 7.94 9.28 16.98
N SER A 81 6.95 10.08 16.54
CA SER A 81 6.96 11.55 16.71
C SER A 81 6.65 12.01 18.13
N GLU A 82 5.91 11.23 18.93
CA GLU A 82 5.61 11.55 20.34
C GLU A 82 6.71 11.11 21.32
N CYS A 83 7.73 10.39 20.84
CA CYS A 83 8.88 9.89 21.61
C CYS A 83 10.19 10.65 21.33
N SER A 84 10.13 11.90 20.86
CA SER A 84 11.31 12.77 20.80
C SER A 84 11.39 13.64 22.07
N PRO A 85 12.46 13.54 22.88
CA PRO A 85 12.64 14.29 24.12
C PRO A 85 12.87 15.80 23.93
#